data_AF-A0A7Y5R3W0-F1
#
_entry.id   AF-A0A7Y5R3W0-F1
#
_cell.length_a   1.000
_cell.length_b   1.000
_cell.length_c   1.000
_cell.angle_alpha   90.00
_cell.angle_beta   90.00
_cell.angle_gamma   90.00
#
_symmetry.space_group_name_H-M   'P 1'
#
loop_
_entity.id
_entity.type
_entity.pdbx_description
1 polymer ?
#
loop_
_entity_poly.entity_id
_entity_poly.type
_entity_poly.pdbx_seq_one_letter_code
_entity_poly.pdbx_strand_id
1 'polypeptide(L)'
;MEFETLPEYDKDLKRLLKKYRTLVDDLKAVKKVLQIRPDAYPPFSFRIEGLGIITCVIKVKKIASDSFKGKGNNSGLRLVYAYFQAEQRIVLVELYHKNEKENEDRQRILDNFR
;
A
#
# COMPACT_ATOMS: atom_id res chain seq x y z
N MET A 1 -15.11 0.36 7.39
CA MET A 1 -13.73 0.86 7.18
C MET A 1 -13.72 1.78 5.99
N GLU A 2 -13.30 3.02 6.21
CA GLU A 2 -13.21 4.06 5.18
C GLU A 2 -11.85 4.01 4.49
N PHE A 3 -11.82 4.23 3.17
CA PHE A 3 -10.58 4.27 2.38
C PHE A 3 -10.44 5.61 1.70
N GLU A 4 -9.34 6.29 1.99
CA GLU A 4 -8.94 7.52 1.34
C GLU A 4 -7.62 7.33 0.58
N THR A 5 -7.34 8.24 -0.34
CA THR A 5 -6.11 8.26 -1.13
C THR A 5 -5.45 9.61 -1.02
N LEU A 6 -4.11 9.62 -0.95
CA LEU A 6 -3.36 10.84 -1.17
C LEU A 6 -3.33 11.20 -2.67
N PRO A 7 -3.27 12.48 -3.04
CA PRO A 7 -3.14 12.90 -4.44
C PRO A 7 -1.93 12.26 -5.14
N GLU A 8 -0.83 12.05 -4.42
CA GLU A 8 0.38 11.39 -4.91
C GLU A 8 0.15 9.91 -5.17
N TYR A 9 -0.61 9.23 -4.30
CA TYR A 9 -1.01 7.85 -4.53
C TYR A 9 -1.82 7.71 -5.82
N ASP A 10 -2.73 8.64 -6.11
CA ASP A 10 -3.51 8.59 -7.34
C ASP A 10 -2.66 8.80 -8.59
N LYS A 11 -1.60 9.61 -8.51
CA LYS A 11 -0.59 9.73 -9.58
C LYS A 11 0.18 8.43 -9.78
N ASP A 12 0.61 7.81 -8.69
CA ASP A 12 1.32 6.53 -8.70
C ASP A 12 0.46 5.42 -9.31
N LEU A 13 -0.81 5.34 -8.90
CA LEU A 13 -1.79 4.41 -9.44
C LEU A 13 -1.97 4.59 -10.95
N LYS A 14 -2.24 5.83 -11.41
CA LYS A 14 -2.38 6.13 -12.84
C LYS A 14 -1.15 5.72 -13.65
N ARG A 15 0.05 5.94 -13.11
CA ARG A 15 1.30 5.56 -13.76
C ARG A 15 1.46 4.04 -13.86
N LEU A 16 1.14 3.31 -12.80
CA LEU A 16 1.25 1.86 -12.73
C LEU A 16 0.17 1.13 -13.53
N LEU A 17 -1.05 1.69 -13.61
CA LEU A 17 -2.13 1.15 -14.45
C LEU A 17 -1.78 1.06 -15.94
N LYS A 18 -0.90 1.95 -16.42
CA LYS A 18 -0.38 1.86 -17.80
C LYS A 18 0.48 0.62 -18.04
N LYS A 19 1.10 0.08 -16.98
CA LYS A 19 2.02 -1.07 -17.06
C LYS A 19 1.34 -2.39 -16.63
N TYR A 20 0.40 -2.34 -15.70
CA TYR A 20 -0.17 -3.51 -15.05
C TYR A 20 -1.70 -3.50 -15.19
N ARG A 21 -2.22 -4.34 -16.10
CA ARG A 21 -3.64 -4.31 -16.51
C ARG A 21 -4.60 -4.79 -15.41
N THR A 22 -4.20 -5.75 -14.57
CA THR A 22 -5.03 -6.26 -13.45
C THR A 22 -4.84 -5.50 -12.16
N LEU A 23 -3.98 -4.48 -12.12
CA LEU A 23 -3.67 -3.76 -10.88
C LEU A 23 -4.92 -3.23 -10.17
N VAL A 24 -5.95 -2.85 -10.93
CA VAL A 24 -7.25 -2.45 -10.37
C VAL A 24 -7.87 -3.57 -9.54
N ASP A 25 -7.91 -4.79 -10.08
CA ASP A 25 -8.53 -5.93 -9.41
C ASP A 25 -7.66 -6.45 -8.26
N ASP A 26 -6.34 -6.39 -8.42
CA ASP A 26 -5.38 -6.70 -7.38
C ASP A 26 -5.57 -5.77 -6.16
N LEU A 27 -5.74 -4.46 -6.41
CA LEU A 27 -6.01 -3.48 -5.35
C LEU A 27 -7.38 -3.67 -4.71
N LYS A 28 -8.41 -4.09 -5.47
CA LYS A 28 -9.71 -4.47 -4.88
C LYS A 28 -9.57 -5.65 -3.92
N ALA A 29 -8.79 -6.67 -4.29
CA ALA A 29 -8.53 -7.80 -3.42
C ALA A 29 -7.78 -7.37 -2.14
N VAL A 30 -6.76 -6.53 -2.28
CA VAL A 30 -6.03 -5.97 -1.12
C VAL A 30 -6.98 -5.17 -0.21
N LYS A 31 -7.83 -4.30 -0.76
CA LYS A 31 -8.82 -3.55 0.03
C LYS A 31 -9.75 -4.46 0.83
N LYS A 32 -10.24 -5.56 0.23
CA LYS A 32 -11.07 -6.56 0.96
C LYS A 32 -10.32 -7.21 2.12
N VAL A 33 -9.03 -7.53 1.92
CA VAL A 33 -8.20 -8.08 3.00
C VAL A 33 -8.00 -7.03 4.11
N LEU A 34 -7.69 -5.78 3.75
CA LEU A 34 -7.49 -4.69 4.70
C LEU A 34 -8.75 -4.38 5.53
N GLN A 35 -9.95 -4.57 4.96
CA GLN A 35 -11.21 -4.45 5.70
C GLN A 35 -11.34 -5.45 6.85
N ILE A 36 -10.72 -6.62 6.73
CA ILE A 36 -10.78 -7.70 7.73
C ILE A 36 -9.54 -7.66 8.64
N ARG A 37 -8.37 -7.37 8.07
CA ARG A 37 -7.08 -7.36 8.74
C ARG A 37 -6.25 -6.17 8.28
N PRO A 38 -6.46 -4.98 8.87
CA PRO A 38 -5.73 -3.76 8.54
C PRO A 38 -4.34 -3.70 9.17
N ASP A 39 -4.04 -4.53 10.17
CA ASP A 39 -2.77 -4.54 10.88
C ASP A 39 -1.63 -5.20 10.09
N ALA A 40 -0.40 -4.97 10.54
CA ALA A 40 0.78 -5.60 9.98
C ALA A 40 0.73 -7.12 10.21
N TYR A 41 0.93 -7.88 9.13
CA TYR A 41 0.90 -9.34 9.13
C TYR A 41 2.13 -9.87 8.36
N PRO A 42 3.27 -10.06 9.04
CA PRO A 42 4.45 -10.66 8.45
C PRO A 42 4.16 -12.08 7.92
N PRO A 43 4.73 -12.50 6.79
CA PRO A 43 5.70 -11.78 5.94
C PRO A 43 5.07 -10.91 4.85
N PHE A 44 3.76 -10.64 4.90
CA PHE A 44 3.02 -9.96 3.84
C PHE A 44 3.05 -8.43 4.00
N SER A 45 2.86 -7.95 5.22
CA SER A 45 2.91 -6.53 5.56
C SER A 45 3.72 -6.28 6.82
N PHE A 46 4.34 -5.10 6.89
CA PHE A 46 5.25 -4.71 7.96
C PHE A 46 4.90 -3.29 8.41
N ARG A 47 4.89 -3.05 9.71
CA ARG A 47 4.79 -1.69 10.24
C ARG A 47 6.09 -0.94 9.95
N ILE A 48 5.97 0.30 9.52
CA ILE A 48 7.12 1.19 9.34
C ILE A 48 7.35 1.90 10.68
N GLU A 49 8.49 1.59 11.30
CA GLU A 49 8.91 2.20 12.55
C GLU A 49 9.95 3.31 12.31
N GLY A 50 10.22 4.08 13.37
CA GLY A 50 11.22 5.15 13.34
C GLY A 50 10.80 6.40 12.57
N LEU A 51 9.49 6.62 12.40
CA LEU A 51 8.96 7.85 11.79
C LEU A 51 8.73 8.98 12.80
N GLY A 52 8.73 8.69 14.10
CA GLY A 52 8.47 9.70 15.14
C GLY A 52 7.02 10.21 15.16
N ILE A 53 6.09 9.49 14.54
CA ILE A 53 4.64 9.81 14.51
C ILE A 53 3.84 8.72 15.21
N ILE A 54 2.68 9.10 15.75
CA ILE A 54 1.76 8.18 16.45
C ILE A 54 1.03 7.28 15.43
N THR A 55 0.78 7.79 14.23
CA THR A 55 0.04 7.13 13.16
C THR A 55 0.66 5.78 12.76
N CYS A 56 -0.16 4.73 12.70
CA CYS A 56 0.30 3.40 12.31
C CYS A 56 0.46 3.32 10.79
N VAL A 57 1.70 3.34 10.31
CA VAL A 57 1.99 3.23 8.87
C VAL A 57 2.46 1.81 8.56
N ILE A 58 1.83 1.19 7.56
CA ILE A 58 2.05 -0.21 7.21
C ILE A 58 2.41 -0.31 5.73
N LYS A 59 3.39 -1.15 5.43
CA LYS A 59 3.88 -1.46 4.09
C LYS A 59 3.57 -2.90 3.72
N VAL A 60 2.71 -3.09 2.72
CA VAL A 60 2.43 -4.39 2.09
C VAL A 60 3.49 -4.67 1.03
N LYS A 61 4.17 -5.80 1.15
CA LYS A 61 5.22 -6.25 0.20
C LYS A 61 4.76 -7.34 -0.76
N LYS A 62 3.74 -8.11 -0.41
CA LYS A 62 3.27 -9.27 -1.18
C LYS A 62 1.84 -9.06 -1.63
N ILE A 63 1.67 -8.28 -2.70
CA ILE A 63 0.39 -8.13 -3.38
C ILE A 63 0.28 -9.21 -4.46
N ALA A 64 -0.70 -10.10 -4.33
CA ALA A 64 -1.04 -11.03 -5.40
C ALA A 64 -1.55 -10.24 -6.60
N SER A 65 -1.04 -10.55 -7.79
CA SER A 65 -1.50 -9.91 -9.01
C SER A 65 -1.73 -10.93 -10.10
N ASP A 66 -2.96 -10.94 -10.62
CA ASP A 66 -3.37 -11.87 -11.67
C ASP A 66 -2.71 -11.55 -13.03
N SER A 67 -2.18 -10.32 -13.19
CA SER A 67 -1.40 -9.90 -14.37
C SER A 67 -0.13 -10.71 -14.57
N PHE A 68 0.44 -11.24 -13.49
CA PHE A 68 1.69 -11.98 -13.54
C PHE A 68 1.39 -13.47 -13.62
N LYS A 69 0.92 -13.93 -14.80
CA LYS A 69 0.77 -15.35 -15.11
C LYS A 69 2.03 -16.12 -14.71
N GLY A 70 1.92 -16.99 -13.71
CA GLY A 70 3.01 -17.85 -13.22
C GLY A 70 3.85 -17.31 -12.05
N LYS A 71 3.62 -16.10 -11.52
CA LYS A 71 4.41 -15.55 -10.38
C LYS A 71 3.64 -15.38 -9.06
N GLY A 72 2.31 -15.59 -9.03
CA GLY A 72 1.51 -15.55 -7.80
C GLY A 72 1.70 -14.26 -6.98
N ASN A 73 2.00 -14.39 -5.68
CA ASN A 73 2.18 -13.26 -4.75
C ASN A 73 3.47 -12.41 -4.96
N ASN A 74 4.21 -12.65 -6.05
CA ASN A 74 5.46 -11.97 -6.38
C ASN A 74 5.31 -10.93 -7.51
N SER A 75 4.20 -10.21 -7.54
CA SER A 75 3.98 -9.08 -8.45
C SER A 75 5.07 -8.01 -8.35
N GLY A 76 5.74 -7.91 -7.19
CA GLY A 76 6.72 -6.87 -6.91
C GLY A 76 6.10 -5.52 -6.56
N LEU A 77 4.77 -5.40 -6.56
CA LEU A 77 4.05 -4.21 -6.12
C LEU A 77 4.11 -4.07 -4.61
N ARG A 78 4.30 -2.83 -4.16
CA ARG A 78 4.35 -2.42 -2.77
C ARG A 78 3.33 -1.32 -2.54
N LEU A 79 2.50 -1.50 -1.52
CA LEU A 79 1.50 -0.53 -1.09
C LEU A 79 1.87 -0.05 0.31
N VAL A 80 1.88 1.26 0.51
CA VAL A 80 2.03 1.89 1.82
C VAL A 80 0.72 2.56 2.17
N TYR A 81 0.22 2.32 3.39
CA TYR A 81 -0.98 2.95 3.92
C TYR A 81 -0.81 3.34 5.38
N ALA A 82 -1.53 4.38 5.79
CA ALA A 82 -1.70 4.76 7.18
C ALA A 82 -3.03 4.19 7.69
N TYR A 83 -3.01 3.58 8.87
CA TYR A 83 -4.18 3.00 9.53
C TYR A 83 -4.52 3.78 10.81
N PHE A 84 -5.73 4.33 10.83
CA PHE A 84 -6.33 5.03 11.96
C PHE A 84 -7.35 4.11 12.62
N GLN A 85 -6.90 3.36 13.63
CA GLN A 85 -7.70 2.35 14.30
C GLN A 85 -8.95 2.93 14.98
N ALA A 86 -8.83 4.10 15.62
CA ALA A 86 -9.94 4.77 16.29
C ALA A 86 -11.05 5.20 15.31
N GLU A 87 -10.66 5.64 14.12
CA GLU A 87 -11.57 6.10 13.06
C GLU A 87 -12.03 4.97 12.12
N GLN A 88 -11.47 3.76 12.27
CA GLN A 88 -11.65 2.65 11.30
C GLN A 88 -11.39 3.12 9.86
N ARG A 89 -10.32 3.90 9.67
CA ARG A 89 -9.98 4.59 8.43
C ARG A 89 -8.59 4.19 7.94
N ILE A 90 -8.44 4.03 6.63
CA ILE A 90 -7.19 3.75 5.94
C ILE A 90 -6.92 4.84 4.91
N VAL A 91 -5.74 5.44 4.95
CA VAL A 91 -5.28 6.38 3.94
C VAL A 91 -4.18 5.70 3.11
N LEU A 92 -4.40 5.56 1.81
CA LEU A 92 -3.42 4.99 0.87
C LEU A 92 -2.41 6.08 0.48
N VAL A 93 -1.13 5.82 0.75
CA VAL A 93 -0.07 6.84 0.76
C VAL A 93 0.81 6.75 -0.48
N GLU A 94 1.23 5.53 -0.82
CA GLU A 94 2.19 5.31 -1.90
C GLU A 94 1.98 3.93 -2.51
N LEU A 95 2.12 3.85 -3.83
CA LEU A 95 2.10 2.61 -4.59
C LEU A 95 3.28 2.58 -5.54
N TYR A 96 4.10 1.53 -5.48
CA TYR A 96 5.28 1.45 -6.33
C TYR A 96 5.67 0.01 -6.62
N HIS A 97 6.45 -0.19 -7.69
CA HIS A 97 7.03 -1.50 -7.99
C HIS A 97 8.46 -1.59 -7.44
N LYS A 98 8.83 -2.75 -6.90
CA LYS A 98 10.12 -2.97 -6.22
C LYS A 98 11.38 -2.70 -7.06
N ASN A 99 11.25 -2.77 -8.38
CA ASN A 99 12.33 -2.50 -9.32
C ASN A 99 12.47 -1.00 -9.63
N GLU A 100 11.46 -0.18 -9.33
CA GLU A 100 11.49 1.27 -9.54
C GLU A 100 12.00 1.99 -8.29
N LYS A 101 11.69 1.43 -7.12
CA LYS A 101 12.08 1.98 -5.83
C LYS A 101 12.23 0.86 -4.80
N GLU A 102 13.26 0.96 -3.96
CA GLU A 102 13.49 -0.03 -2.90
C GLU A 102 12.60 0.25 -1.68
N ASN A 103 12.64 1.50 -1.21
CA ASN A 103 12.03 1.93 0.05
C ASN A 103 10.85 2.88 -0.15
N GLU A 104 10.05 3.05 0.90
CA GLU A 104 8.93 3.99 0.95
C GLU A 104 9.39 5.45 0.96
N ASP A 105 8.51 6.37 0.56
CA ASP A 105 8.71 7.81 0.70
C ASP A 105 8.43 8.27 2.13
N ARG A 106 9.47 8.24 2.98
CA ARG A 106 9.35 8.68 4.38
C ARG A 106 8.96 10.15 4.51
N GLN A 107 9.44 11.01 3.61
CA GLN A 107 9.10 12.43 3.65
C GLN A 107 7.62 12.62 3.36
N ARG A 108 7.07 11.96 2.33
CA ARG A 108 5.64 12.01 2.02
C ARG A 108 4.77 11.57 3.20
N ILE A 109 5.18 10.52 3.92
CA ILE A 109 4.47 10.05 5.12
C ILE A 109 4.48 11.13 6.19
N LEU A 110 5.64 11.75 6.46
CA LEU A 110 5.77 12.80 7.46
C LEU A 110 4.97 14.06 7.11
N ASP A 111 4.99 14.48 5.84
CA ASP A 111 4.29 15.69 5.42
C ASP A 111 2.76 15.59 5.56
N ASN A 112 2.21 14.37 5.59
CA ASN A 112 0.76 14.13 5.67
C ASN A 112 0.27 13.65 7.05
N PHE A 113 1.15 13.11 7.89
CA PHE A 113 0.74 12.43 9.15
C PHE A 113 1.56 12.83 10.38
N ARG A 114 2.33 13.93 10.31
CA ARG A 114 3.08 14.49 11.44
C ARG A 114 2.18 15.23 12.42
#